data_AF-A0A257JAW8-F1
#
_entry.id   AF-A0A257JAW8-F1
#
_cell.length_a   1.000
_cell.length_b   1.000
_cell.length_c   1.000
_cell.angle_alpha   90.00
_cell.angle_beta   90.00
_cell.angle_gamma   90.00
#
_symmetry.space_group_name_H-M   'P 1'
#
loop_
_entity.id
_entity.type
_entity.pdbx_description
1 polymer ?
#
loop_
_entity_poly.entity_id
_entity_poly.type
_entity_poly.pdbx_seq_one_letter_code
_entity_poly.pdbx_strand_id
1 'polypeptide(L)'
;SINPIPYDDYREAIIQSGIKIVETAGRAPTDHLPRFKENGVKVIHKCTSVRHAVSAVNKGVDVISIDGFECAGHPGEDDVGLIVLLPATVDALPNIPIIASGGMADGRSLVAALALGADGVNMGTRFCATVEAKIHQNVKQAIVDSTELDTVLVGRTLRNTARVAKNAVSGQVAEIQRDPTKSFE
;
A
#
# COMPACT_ATOMS: atom_id res chain seq x y z
N SER A 1 -3.33 20.78 0.07
CA SER A 1 -2.39 21.81 0.55
C SER A 1 -1.38 22.06 -0.54
N ILE A 2 -1.07 23.32 -0.86
CA ILE A 2 -0.19 23.74 -1.97
C ILE A 2 1.29 23.79 -1.53
N ASN A 3 1.56 23.67 -0.24
CA ASN A 3 2.93 23.67 0.28
C ASN A 3 3.60 22.31 0.03
N PRO A 4 4.87 22.29 -0.42
CA PRO A 4 5.63 21.06 -0.53
C PRO A 4 5.72 20.38 0.84
N ILE A 5 5.58 19.06 0.85
CA ILE A 5 5.67 18.27 2.08
C ILE A 5 7.13 18.30 2.55
N PRO A 6 7.42 18.70 3.80
CA PRO A 6 8.78 18.82 4.31
C PRO A 6 9.35 17.43 4.67
N TYR A 7 9.58 16.58 3.67
CA TYR A 7 10.05 15.20 3.88
C TYR A 7 11.36 15.10 4.64
N ASP A 8 12.22 16.12 4.53
CA ASP A 8 13.49 16.19 5.25
C ASP A 8 13.28 16.32 6.76
N ASP A 9 12.38 17.22 7.18
CA ASP A 9 12.05 17.42 8.58
C ASP A 9 11.44 16.15 9.20
N TYR A 10 10.53 15.49 8.47
CA TYR A 10 9.96 14.21 8.92
C TYR A 10 11.02 13.11 9.05
N ARG A 11 11.98 13.06 8.12
CA ARG A 11 13.05 12.07 8.14
C ARG A 11 13.99 12.28 9.33
N GLU A 12 14.37 13.53 9.60
CA GLU A 12 15.18 13.84 10.79
C GLU A 12 14.41 13.56 12.07
N ALA A 13 13.12 13.90 12.15
CA ALA A 13 12.29 13.58 13.32
C ALA A 13 12.23 12.06 13.59
N ILE A 14 12.07 11.24 12.54
CA ILE A 14 12.10 9.77 12.64
C ILE A 14 13.44 9.29 13.21
N ILE A 15 14.56 9.79 12.68
CA ILE A 15 15.91 9.40 13.08
C ILE A 15 16.19 9.82 14.53
N GLN A 16 15.91 11.08 14.87
CA GLN A 16 16.13 11.64 16.21
C GLN A 16 15.28 10.95 17.27
N SER A 17 14.10 10.45 16.89
CA SER A 17 13.23 9.65 17.77
C SER A 17 13.73 8.22 17.98
N GLY A 18 14.82 7.82 17.33
CA GLY A 18 15.43 6.49 17.49
C GLY A 18 14.68 5.36 16.78
N ILE A 19 13.78 5.67 15.84
CA ILE A 19 13.06 4.67 15.05
C ILE A 19 14.04 3.80 14.26
N LYS A 20 13.82 2.48 14.29
CA LYS A 20 14.74 1.50 13.68
C LYS A 20 14.23 0.88 12.38
N ILE A 21 12.97 1.11 12.05
CA ILE A 21 12.35 0.61 10.83
C ILE A 21 11.35 1.63 10.27
N VAL A 22 11.38 1.84 8.96
CA VAL A 22 10.49 2.76 8.24
C VAL A 22 9.85 2.04 7.07
N GLU A 23 8.53 2.16 6.92
CA GLU A 23 7.84 1.81 5.68
C GLU A 23 7.72 3.05 4.80
N THR A 24 8.17 2.95 3.55
CA THR A 24 8.01 3.96 2.51
C THR A 24 7.06 3.44 1.43
N ALA A 25 6.35 4.33 0.73
CA ALA A 25 5.45 3.96 -0.35
C ALA A 25 5.42 5.05 -1.43
N GLY A 26 4.98 4.69 -2.64
CA GLY A 26 4.87 5.60 -3.78
C GLY A 26 6.06 5.47 -4.73
N ARG A 27 6.69 6.58 -5.09
CA ARG A 27 7.92 6.55 -5.91
C ARG A 27 9.05 5.87 -5.14
N ALA A 28 10.03 5.35 -5.88
CA ALA A 28 11.21 4.74 -5.29
C ALA A 28 11.86 5.71 -4.26
N PRO A 29 12.24 5.24 -3.05
CA PRO A 29 12.60 6.12 -1.94
C PRO A 29 14.06 6.59 -2.02
N THR A 30 14.55 6.92 -3.22
CA THR A 30 15.95 7.27 -3.50
C THR A 30 16.48 8.36 -2.58
N ASP A 31 15.66 9.36 -2.33
CA ASP A 31 16.07 10.57 -1.62
C ASP A 31 16.07 10.36 -0.10
N HIS A 32 15.42 9.29 0.37
CA HIS A 32 15.28 8.99 1.79
C HIS A 32 16.27 7.92 2.27
N LEU A 33 16.60 6.98 1.39
CA LEU A 33 17.40 5.79 1.72
C LEU A 33 18.78 6.12 2.31
N PRO A 34 19.63 6.99 1.72
CA PRO A 34 20.97 7.23 2.23
C PRO A 34 20.97 7.63 3.71
N ARG A 35 20.11 8.60 4.05
CA ARG A 35 20.01 9.13 5.40
C ARG A 35 19.48 8.09 6.40
N PHE A 36 18.48 7.30 6.01
CA PHE A 36 18.01 6.20 6.87
C PHE A 36 19.10 5.15 7.10
N LYS A 37 19.83 4.76 6.06
CA LYS A 37 20.88 3.75 6.13
C LYS A 37 22.07 4.18 6.98
N GLU A 38 22.53 5.43 6.83
CA GLU A 38 23.59 6.03 7.67
C GLU A 38 23.28 5.96 9.16
N ASN A 39 21.99 5.96 9.53
CA ASN A 39 21.53 5.92 10.91
C ASN A 39 21.05 4.52 11.34
N GLY A 40 21.35 3.48 10.55
CA GLY A 40 21.01 2.09 10.86
C GLY A 40 19.51 1.80 10.84
N VAL A 41 18.71 2.61 10.13
CA VAL A 41 17.27 2.42 9.97
C VAL A 41 17.02 1.45 8.83
N LYS A 42 16.32 0.35 9.09
CA LYS A 42 15.85 -0.57 8.05
C LYS A 42 14.67 0.03 7.30
N VAL A 43 14.59 -0.21 6.00
CA VAL A 43 13.53 0.32 5.15
C VAL A 43 12.75 -0.82 4.52
N ILE A 44 11.43 -0.81 4.77
CA ILE A 44 10.44 -1.54 4.00
C ILE A 44 9.97 -0.61 2.89
N HIS A 45 9.89 -1.08 1.64
CA HIS A 45 9.26 -0.30 0.56
C HIS A 45 8.07 -1.03 -0.02
N LYS A 46 6.94 -0.33 -0.05
CA LYS A 46 5.69 -0.83 -0.60
C LYS A 46 5.61 -0.60 -2.10
N CYS A 47 5.42 -1.68 -2.85
CA CYS A 47 5.41 -1.71 -4.30
C CYS A 47 4.13 -2.36 -4.83
N THR A 48 3.71 -1.99 -6.03
CA THR A 48 2.53 -2.57 -6.70
C THR A 48 2.88 -3.39 -7.95
N SER A 49 4.17 -3.63 -8.19
CA SER A 49 4.65 -4.41 -9.34
C SER A 49 6.04 -4.99 -9.07
N VAL A 50 6.35 -6.11 -9.74
CA VAL A 50 7.67 -6.77 -9.66
C VAL A 50 8.79 -5.81 -10.08
N ARG A 51 8.60 -5.04 -11.16
CA ARG A 51 9.60 -4.07 -11.65
C ARG A 51 9.91 -2.98 -10.61
N HIS A 52 8.90 -2.53 -9.85
CA HIS A 52 9.11 -1.53 -8.80
C HIS A 52 9.83 -2.15 -7.60
N ALA A 53 9.47 -3.38 -7.21
CA ALA A 53 10.14 -4.13 -6.14
C ALA A 53 11.63 -4.34 -6.45
N VAL A 54 11.96 -4.85 -7.64
CA VAL A 54 13.35 -5.04 -8.09
C VAL A 54 14.12 -3.71 -8.10
N SER A 55 13.51 -2.65 -8.63
CA SER A 55 14.11 -1.31 -8.65
C SER A 55 14.39 -0.76 -7.25
N ALA A 56 13.54 -1.05 -6.28
CA ALA A 56 13.68 -0.62 -4.88
C ALA A 56 14.79 -1.40 -4.17
N VAL A 57 14.87 -2.72 -4.36
CA VAL A 57 15.96 -3.56 -3.84
C VAL A 57 17.30 -3.11 -4.40
N ASN A 58 17.39 -2.85 -5.70
CA ASN A 58 18.62 -2.34 -6.33
C ASN A 58 19.10 -0.99 -5.77
N LYS A 59 18.21 -0.23 -5.11
CA LYS A 59 18.53 1.02 -4.42
C LYS A 59 18.89 0.82 -2.94
N GLY A 60 18.76 -0.39 -2.43
CA GLY A 60 19.16 -0.76 -1.08
C GLY A 60 18.02 -0.89 -0.07
N VAL A 61 16.76 -1.02 -0.49
CA VAL A 61 15.65 -1.38 0.43
C VAL A 61 15.89 -2.75 1.08
N ASP A 62 15.51 -2.92 2.35
CA ASP A 62 15.76 -4.16 3.11
C ASP A 62 14.64 -5.21 2.97
N VAL A 63 13.40 -4.75 2.81
CA VAL A 63 12.19 -5.60 2.78
C VAL A 63 11.21 -5.01 1.76
N ILE A 64 10.53 -5.87 1.01
CA ILE A 64 9.45 -5.45 0.11
C ILE A 64 8.09 -5.74 0.75
N SER A 65 7.19 -4.77 0.71
CA SER A 65 5.76 -4.99 0.92
C SER A 65 5.08 -4.97 -0.45
N ILE A 66 4.57 -6.11 -0.93
CA ILE A 66 3.98 -6.20 -2.26
C ILE A 66 2.46 -6.05 -2.17
N ASP A 67 1.94 -4.92 -2.66
CA ASP A 67 0.52 -4.58 -2.70
C ASP A 67 -0.13 -5.15 -3.96
N GLY A 68 -1.02 -6.13 -3.77
CA GLY A 68 -1.87 -6.65 -4.84
C GLY A 68 -3.09 -5.77 -5.12
N PHE A 69 -3.80 -6.08 -6.20
CA PHE A 69 -4.96 -5.31 -6.66
C PHE A 69 -6.09 -5.18 -5.62
N GLU A 70 -6.17 -6.10 -4.67
CA GLU A 70 -7.13 -6.14 -3.58
C GLU A 70 -6.87 -5.06 -2.51
N CYS A 71 -5.71 -4.39 -2.52
CA CYS A 71 -5.34 -3.43 -1.49
C CYS A 71 -6.30 -2.21 -1.42
N ALA A 72 -6.46 -1.67 -0.21
CA ALA A 72 -7.03 -0.34 -0.02
C ALA A 72 -5.95 0.71 -0.35
N GLY A 73 -6.35 1.88 -0.83
CA GLY A 73 -5.38 2.89 -1.30
C GLY A 73 -4.99 2.64 -2.76
N HIS A 74 -3.72 2.76 -3.12
CA HIS A 74 -3.29 2.83 -4.52
C HIS A 74 -2.70 1.49 -5.01
N PRO A 75 -3.45 0.67 -5.79
CA PRO A 75 -2.95 -0.60 -6.32
C PRO A 75 -2.06 -0.44 -7.57
N GLY A 76 -1.79 0.80 -8.00
CA GLY A 76 -1.18 1.06 -9.30
C GLY A 76 -2.17 0.84 -10.45
N GLU A 77 -1.63 0.59 -11.64
CA GLU A 77 -2.42 0.55 -12.89
C GLU A 77 -2.37 -0.78 -13.64
N ASP A 78 -1.71 -1.79 -13.06
CA ASP A 78 -1.45 -3.08 -13.73
C ASP A 78 -2.52 -4.15 -13.41
N ASP A 79 -3.38 -3.91 -12.41
CA ASP A 79 -4.51 -4.76 -12.02
C ASP A 79 -4.17 -6.23 -11.73
N VAL A 80 -2.97 -6.50 -11.21
CA VAL A 80 -2.54 -7.86 -10.86
C VAL A 80 -2.95 -8.19 -9.43
N GLY A 81 -3.84 -9.18 -9.28
CA GLY A 81 -4.24 -9.73 -7.98
C GLY A 81 -3.07 -10.37 -7.22
N LEU A 82 -3.13 -10.32 -5.89
CA LEU A 82 -2.00 -10.71 -5.05
C LEU A 82 -1.59 -12.19 -5.22
N ILE A 83 -2.55 -13.08 -5.53
CA ILE A 83 -2.29 -14.50 -5.75
C ILE A 83 -1.31 -14.76 -6.91
N VAL A 84 -1.23 -13.84 -7.88
CA VAL A 84 -0.28 -13.89 -9.01
C VAL A 84 0.93 -13.01 -8.73
N LEU A 85 0.71 -11.80 -8.20
CA LEU A 85 1.78 -10.83 -8.01
C LEU A 85 2.82 -11.28 -6.97
N LEU A 86 2.36 -11.94 -5.90
CA LEU A 86 3.21 -12.38 -4.80
C LEU A 86 4.27 -13.41 -5.25
N PRO A 87 3.91 -14.59 -5.80
CA PRO A 87 4.92 -15.58 -6.19
C PRO A 87 5.86 -15.04 -7.28
N ALA A 88 5.35 -14.24 -8.24
CA ALA A 88 6.19 -13.58 -9.24
C ALA A 88 7.21 -12.61 -8.63
N THR A 89 6.88 -11.96 -7.52
CA THR A 89 7.80 -11.08 -6.79
C THR A 89 8.84 -11.89 -6.03
N VAL A 90 8.43 -12.98 -5.38
CA VAL A 90 9.31 -13.90 -4.64
C VAL A 90 10.36 -14.51 -5.58
N ASP A 91 9.94 -15.01 -6.73
CA ASP A 91 10.83 -15.60 -7.73
C ASP A 91 11.87 -14.61 -8.26
N ALA A 92 11.48 -13.33 -8.40
CA ALA A 92 12.36 -12.26 -8.85
C ALA A 92 13.37 -11.80 -7.77
N LEU A 93 13.09 -12.06 -6.49
CA LEU A 93 13.83 -11.53 -5.34
C LEU A 93 14.08 -12.61 -4.26
N PRO A 94 14.76 -13.73 -4.58
CA PRO A 94 14.81 -14.92 -3.73
C PRO A 94 15.50 -14.74 -2.37
N ASN A 95 16.22 -13.63 -2.16
CA ASN A 95 16.99 -13.35 -0.93
C ASN A 95 16.44 -12.13 -0.15
N ILE A 96 15.29 -11.60 -0.55
CA ILE A 96 14.69 -10.41 0.07
C ILE A 96 13.43 -10.83 0.81
N PRO A 97 13.26 -10.47 2.10
CA PRO A 97 12.01 -10.73 2.80
C PRO A 97 10.85 -10.01 2.11
N ILE A 98 9.76 -10.74 1.87
CA ILE A 98 8.55 -10.24 1.19
C ILE A 98 7.36 -10.26 2.15
N ILE A 99 6.69 -9.13 2.29
CA ILE A 99 5.43 -8.99 3.01
C ILE A 99 4.29 -8.93 1.98
N ALA A 100 3.31 -9.83 2.10
CA ALA A 100 2.12 -9.81 1.27
C ALA A 100 1.12 -8.75 1.76
N SER A 101 0.64 -7.88 0.88
CA SER A 101 -0.23 -6.76 1.24
C SER A 101 -1.44 -6.63 0.31
N GLY A 102 -2.62 -6.41 0.91
CA GLY A 102 -3.91 -6.41 0.21
C GLY A 102 -4.68 -7.73 0.35
N GLY A 103 -5.97 -7.66 0.69
CA GLY A 103 -6.81 -8.87 0.88
C GLY A 103 -6.52 -9.72 2.14
N MET A 104 -5.62 -9.27 3.03
CA MET A 104 -5.25 -9.99 4.26
C MET A 104 -6.13 -9.58 5.44
N ALA A 105 -6.68 -10.56 6.18
CA ALA A 105 -7.58 -10.29 7.30
C ALA A 105 -7.55 -11.34 8.44
N ASP A 106 -7.14 -12.57 8.17
CA ASP A 106 -7.14 -13.65 9.16
C ASP A 106 -6.08 -14.74 8.88
N GLY A 107 -6.12 -15.82 9.68
CA GLY A 107 -5.18 -16.93 9.57
C GLY A 107 -5.22 -17.68 8.23
N ARG A 108 -6.34 -17.69 7.50
CA ARG A 108 -6.42 -18.32 6.17
C ARG A 108 -5.61 -17.53 5.17
N SER A 109 -5.80 -16.20 5.17
CA SER A 109 -5.04 -15.30 4.31
C SER A 109 -3.55 -15.31 4.64
N LEU A 110 -3.18 -15.44 5.93
CA LEU A 110 -1.79 -15.64 6.35
C LEU A 110 -1.21 -16.95 5.80
N VAL A 111 -1.88 -18.08 5.98
CA VAL A 111 -1.41 -19.38 5.46
C VAL A 111 -1.25 -19.34 3.94
N ALA A 112 -2.19 -18.74 3.22
CA ALA A 112 -2.09 -18.57 1.77
C ALA A 112 -0.87 -17.72 1.37
N ALA A 113 -0.64 -16.59 2.04
CA ALA A 113 0.53 -15.74 1.78
C ALA A 113 1.86 -16.47 2.02
N LEU A 114 1.98 -17.19 3.15
CA LEU A 114 3.16 -18.00 3.45
C LEU A 114 3.37 -19.12 2.42
N ALA A 115 2.30 -19.79 2.00
CA ALA A 115 2.37 -20.83 0.97
C ALA A 115 2.81 -20.30 -0.41
N LEU A 116 2.54 -19.01 -0.69
CA LEU A 116 2.96 -18.31 -1.89
C LEU A 116 4.37 -17.68 -1.78
N GLY A 117 5.07 -17.91 -0.66
CA GLY A 117 6.46 -17.50 -0.46
C GLY A 117 6.66 -16.17 0.26
N ALA A 118 5.62 -15.57 0.83
CA ALA A 118 5.80 -14.40 1.72
C ALA A 118 6.38 -14.82 3.09
N ASP A 119 7.04 -13.87 3.75
CA ASP A 119 7.55 -14.00 5.13
C ASP A 119 6.60 -13.37 6.17
N GLY A 120 5.57 -12.67 5.71
CA GLY A 120 4.60 -12.01 6.56
C GLY A 120 3.47 -11.36 5.76
N VAL A 121 2.54 -10.72 6.49
CA VAL A 121 1.40 -10.01 5.89
C VAL A 121 1.28 -8.59 6.43
N ASN A 122 0.85 -7.67 5.57
CA ASN A 122 0.46 -6.32 5.91
C ASN A 122 -1.07 -6.19 5.81
N MET A 123 -1.68 -5.48 6.76
CA MET A 123 -3.12 -5.26 6.81
C MET A 123 -3.42 -3.79 7.05
N GLY A 124 -4.41 -3.24 6.34
CA GLY A 124 -4.95 -1.90 6.59
C GLY A 124 -6.36 -1.99 7.18
N THR A 125 -7.33 -2.37 6.34
CA THR A 125 -8.76 -2.47 6.69
C THR A 125 -9.02 -3.24 7.99
N ARG A 126 -8.30 -4.35 8.22
CA ARG A 126 -8.44 -5.18 9.43
C ARG A 126 -8.11 -4.41 10.72
N PHE A 127 -7.10 -3.55 10.70
CA PHE A 127 -6.70 -2.73 11.85
C PHE A 127 -7.63 -1.53 12.07
N CYS A 128 -8.37 -1.07 11.05
CA CYS A 128 -9.42 -0.08 11.27
C CYS A 128 -10.56 -0.66 12.14
N ALA A 129 -10.83 -1.96 12.03
CA ALA A 129 -11.85 -2.68 12.79
C ALA A 129 -11.30 -3.35 14.08
N THR A 130 -10.45 -2.65 14.83
CA THR A 130 -9.99 -3.05 16.18
C THR A 130 -10.51 -2.11 17.26
N VAL A 131 -10.41 -2.51 18.53
CA VAL A 131 -10.87 -1.71 19.67
C VAL A 131 -10.06 -0.42 19.79
N GLU A 132 -8.74 -0.52 19.65
CA GLU A 132 -7.74 0.53 19.88
C GLU A 132 -7.69 1.57 18.76
N ALA A 133 -8.17 1.23 17.56
CA ALA A 133 -8.19 2.17 16.43
C ALA A 133 -8.99 3.43 16.78
N LYS A 134 -8.33 4.59 16.75
CA LYS A 134 -8.91 5.90 17.09
C LYS A 134 -9.69 6.50 15.92
N ILE A 135 -10.68 5.76 15.43
CA ILE A 135 -11.62 6.19 14.39
C ILE A 135 -13.06 6.06 14.91
N HIS A 136 -13.97 6.83 14.33
CA HIS A 136 -15.37 6.85 14.77
C HIS A 136 -16.02 5.46 14.65
N GLN A 137 -16.89 5.10 15.60
CA GLN A 137 -17.52 3.77 15.63
C GLN A 137 -18.31 3.46 14.35
N ASN A 138 -18.98 4.45 13.77
CA ASN A 138 -19.69 4.29 12.48
C ASN A 138 -18.75 3.83 11.34
N VAL A 139 -17.47 4.22 11.33
CA VAL A 139 -16.51 3.74 10.32
C VAL A 139 -16.18 2.27 10.56
N LYS A 140 -15.97 1.88 11.83
CA LYS A 140 -15.73 0.48 12.20
C LYS A 140 -16.93 -0.40 11.84
N GLN A 141 -18.14 0.06 12.17
CA GLN A 141 -19.37 -0.65 11.88
C GLN A 141 -19.61 -0.77 10.37
N ALA A 142 -19.37 0.31 9.61
CA ALA A 142 -19.47 0.27 8.15
C ALA A 142 -18.53 -0.78 7.54
N ILE A 143 -17.29 -0.93 8.04
CA ILE A 143 -16.37 -1.99 7.59
C ILE A 143 -16.92 -3.38 7.90
N VAL A 144 -17.50 -3.57 9.10
CA VAL A 144 -18.07 -4.86 9.53
C VAL A 144 -19.30 -5.24 8.71
N ASP A 145 -20.15 -4.26 8.38
CA ASP A 145 -21.39 -4.47 7.63
C ASP A 145 -21.17 -4.57 6.12
N SER A 146 -19.96 -4.23 5.63
CA SER A 146 -19.63 -4.25 4.20
C SER A 146 -19.40 -5.66 3.67
N THR A 147 -19.73 -5.85 2.40
CA THR A 147 -19.33 -7.00 1.59
C THR A 147 -18.06 -6.71 0.80
N GLU A 148 -17.47 -7.72 0.15
CA GLU A 148 -16.31 -7.55 -0.72
C GLU A 148 -16.58 -6.66 -1.94
N LEU A 149 -17.87 -6.44 -2.26
CA LEU A 149 -18.33 -5.61 -3.38
C LEU A 149 -18.50 -4.13 -3.03
N ASP A 150 -18.36 -3.75 -1.75
CA ASP A 150 -18.63 -2.38 -1.27
C ASP A 150 -17.40 -1.46 -1.34
N THR A 151 -16.53 -1.70 -2.31
CA THR A 151 -15.42 -0.79 -2.68
C THR A 151 -15.54 -0.33 -4.13
N VAL A 152 -14.92 0.79 -4.45
CA VAL A 152 -14.86 1.31 -5.81
C VAL A 152 -13.46 1.84 -6.11
N LEU A 153 -13.04 1.67 -7.36
CA LEU A 153 -11.83 2.29 -7.88
C LEU A 153 -12.18 3.67 -8.44
N VAL A 154 -11.50 4.69 -7.93
CA VAL A 154 -11.55 6.06 -8.43
C VAL A 154 -10.17 6.46 -8.94
N GLY A 155 -10.07 7.53 -9.73
CA GLY A 155 -8.76 8.04 -10.20
C GLY A 155 -8.19 7.33 -11.44
N ARG A 156 -8.90 6.35 -12.00
CA ARG A 156 -8.42 5.51 -13.11
C ARG A 156 -8.08 6.30 -14.36
N THR A 157 -8.96 7.21 -14.77
CA THR A 157 -8.75 8.08 -15.95
C THR A 157 -7.57 9.03 -15.78
N LEU A 158 -7.11 9.24 -14.54
CA LEU A 158 -5.98 10.10 -14.18
C LEU A 158 -4.69 9.32 -13.95
N ARG A 159 -4.70 7.99 -14.13
CA ARG A 159 -3.57 7.10 -13.78
C ARG A 159 -3.07 7.30 -12.35
N ASN A 160 -4.02 7.56 -11.46
CA ASN A 160 -3.81 7.70 -10.02
C ASN A 160 -4.90 6.90 -9.29
N THR A 161 -5.01 5.63 -9.65
CA THR A 161 -6.08 4.74 -9.17
C THR A 161 -5.99 4.57 -7.66
N ALA A 162 -7.13 4.71 -6.99
CA ALA A 162 -7.29 4.43 -5.57
C ALA A 162 -8.57 3.60 -5.31
N ARG A 163 -8.45 2.55 -4.51
CA ARG A 163 -9.57 1.80 -3.95
C ARG A 163 -10.04 2.46 -2.66
N VAL A 164 -11.32 2.81 -2.63
CA VAL A 164 -11.99 3.43 -1.48
C VAL A 164 -13.30 2.71 -1.17
N ALA A 165 -13.81 2.89 0.05
CA ALA A 165 -15.16 2.42 0.39
C ALA A 165 -16.20 3.10 -0.51
N LYS A 166 -17.20 2.35 -0.96
CA LYS A 166 -18.28 2.87 -1.79
C LYS A 166 -19.24 3.70 -0.93
N ASN A 167 -19.36 4.99 -1.24
CA ASN A 167 -20.31 5.91 -0.63
C ASN A 167 -20.81 6.94 -1.65
N ALA A 168 -21.60 7.92 -1.20
CA ALA A 168 -22.14 8.97 -2.07
C ALA A 168 -21.04 9.75 -2.82
N VAL A 169 -19.92 10.06 -2.15
CA VAL A 169 -18.81 10.83 -2.74
C VAL A 169 -18.05 10.00 -3.76
N SER A 170 -17.62 8.79 -3.41
CA SER A 170 -16.88 7.93 -4.33
C SER A 170 -17.74 7.49 -5.52
N GLY A 171 -19.07 7.36 -5.30
CA GLY A 171 -20.05 7.13 -6.36
C GLY A 171 -20.07 8.28 -7.37
N GLN A 172 -20.19 9.52 -6.89
CA GLN A 172 -20.14 10.72 -7.74
C GLN A 172 -18.82 10.83 -8.51
N VAL A 173 -17.68 10.56 -7.86
CA VAL A 173 -16.37 10.57 -8.55
C VAL A 173 -16.33 9.52 -9.65
N ALA A 174 -16.79 8.29 -9.38
CA ALA A 174 -16.82 7.23 -10.38
C ALA A 174 -17.77 7.54 -11.55
N GLU A 175 -18.90 8.21 -11.29
CA GLU A 175 -19.83 8.68 -12.33
C GLU A 175 -19.17 9.74 -13.22
N ILE A 176 -18.56 10.77 -12.64
CA ILE A 176 -17.84 11.82 -13.38
C ILE A 176 -16.75 11.21 -14.26
N GLN A 177 -16.01 10.22 -13.75
CA GLN A 177 -14.92 9.59 -14.50
C GLN A 177 -15.38 8.68 -15.64
N ARG A 178 -16.66 8.26 -15.65
CA ARG A 178 -17.27 7.50 -16.74
C ARG A 178 -17.90 8.39 -17.79
N ASP A 179 -18.18 9.66 -17.46
CA ASP A 179 -18.75 10.61 -18.39
C ASP A 179 -17.66 11.11 -19.37
N PRO A 180 -17.73 10.73 -20.66
CA PRO A 180 -16.70 11.12 -21.64
C PRO A 180 -16.70 12.63 -21.94
N THR A 181 -17.72 13.36 -21.49
CA THR A 181 -17.82 14.83 -21.66
C THR A 181 -17.10 15.60 -20.56
N LYS A 182 -16.66 14.92 -19.50
CA LYS A 182 -15.94 15.54 -18.37
C LYS A 182 -14.43 15.37 -18.55
N SER A 183 -13.72 16.50 -18.62
CA SER A 183 -12.26 16.56 -18.58
C SER A 183 -11.78 17.47 -17.46
N PHE A 184 -10.54 17.27 -17.02
CA PHE A 184 -9.84 18.22 -16.17
C PHE A 184 -9.09 19.17 -17.09
N GLU A 185 -9.38 20.48 -17.02
CA GLU A 185 -8.52 21.53 -17.60
C GLU A 185 -7.34 21.83 -16.67
#